data_AF-A0A1C6EAC7-F1
#
_entry.id   AF-A0A1C6EAC7-F1
#
_cell.length_a   1.000
_cell.length_b   1.000
_cell.length_c   1.000
_cell.angle_alpha   90.00
_cell.angle_beta   90.00
_cell.angle_gamma   90.00
#
_symmetry.space_group_name_H-M   'P 1'
#
loop_
_entity.id
_entity.type
_entity.pdbx_description
1 polymer ?
#
loop_
_entity_poly.entity_id
_entity_poly.type
_entity_poly.pdbx_seq_one_letter_code
_entity_poly.pdbx_strand_id
1 'polypeptide(L)'
;MKQKVTSIFLLAALVLSLLVGCSTDEGNSSNYPDDSPSSVSSGIVESPQSTDRVEQSSADTDDSGVEAEKPSGPNGQGSMTGQEIDQPVSSTLPSESTAATSFSLSDVEPYSGSAYVAVNGNIPYFTSSELTTTSFELYSALDSLSRCGTAYACIGQDLMPTEERGSIGSVKPSGWHTVRYNGVVDGNYLYNRCHLIGFQLSGENANERNLITGTRYLNIDGMLPFENMVADYVQETNNHVLYRVTPVFEGDNLLAAGVLMEGYSVEDDGDGICFCIFAYNVQPGVTINYATGDSTLDGAASTSEPSVAHEPSSDTQAGTSTAEAHYVLNNNTKKFHLPSCASADDIKDSNREDYYGSREDLIERAYVPCKRCNP
;
A
#
# COMPACT_ATOMS: atom_id res chain seq x y z
N MET A 1 10.40 71.79 -39.92
CA MET A 1 11.76 71.68 -39.35
C MET A 1 11.95 70.20 -39.00
N LYS A 2 12.44 69.33 -39.91
CA LYS A 2 13.86 68.93 -40.16
C LYS A 2 14.61 68.74 -38.82
N GLN A 3 15.21 67.60 -38.45
CA GLN A 3 15.91 66.50 -39.17
C GLN A 3 15.66 65.17 -38.38
N LYS A 4 15.53 63.94 -38.93
CA LYS A 4 16.40 63.10 -39.80
C LYS A 4 17.83 62.93 -39.24
N VAL A 5 18.56 61.81 -39.25
CA VAL A 5 18.48 60.44 -39.81
C VAL A 5 19.81 59.75 -39.37
N THR A 6 19.75 58.44 -39.07
CA THR A 6 20.72 57.30 -39.20
C THR A 6 22.26 57.45 -39.19
N SER A 7 22.89 56.29 -38.92
CA SER A 7 24.14 55.72 -39.54
C SER A 7 25.40 55.70 -38.67
N ILE A 8 26.36 54.75 -38.72
CA ILE A 8 26.62 53.50 -39.47
C ILE A 8 27.86 52.83 -38.81
N PHE A 9 27.99 51.51 -38.98
CA PHE A 9 29.14 50.60 -38.87
C PHE A 9 30.60 51.12 -38.95
N LEU A 10 31.51 50.43 -38.24
CA LEU A 10 32.90 50.02 -38.64
C LEU A 10 33.51 49.25 -37.43
N LEU A 11 33.84 47.94 -37.40
CA LEU A 11 34.50 46.96 -38.27
C LEU A 11 36.05 46.97 -38.18
N ALA A 12 36.59 45.75 -37.96
CA ALA A 12 37.97 45.27 -38.03
C ALA A 12 38.93 45.57 -36.85
N ALA A 13 39.94 44.77 -36.51
CA ALA A 13 40.34 43.35 -36.70
C ALA A 13 41.82 43.30 -36.28
N LEU A 14 42.30 42.13 -35.82
CA LEU A 14 43.73 41.72 -35.80
C LEU A 14 44.59 42.45 -34.72
N VAL A 15 45.51 41.83 -33.96
CA VAL A 15 46.60 40.95 -34.37
C VAL A 15 47.08 40.09 -33.18
N LEU A 16 47.34 38.83 -33.54
CA LEU A 16 47.99 37.70 -32.87
C LEU A 16 49.45 37.98 -32.43
N SER A 17 49.98 37.13 -31.53
CA SER A 17 51.39 36.65 -31.42
C SER A 17 52.10 37.05 -30.10
N LEU A 18 52.34 36.11 -29.15
CA LEU A 18 53.51 35.20 -29.02
C LEU A 18 54.70 35.93 -28.31
N LEU A 19 55.40 35.49 -27.25
CA LEU A 19 55.99 34.20 -26.82
C LEU A 19 56.49 34.37 -25.35
N VAL A 20 56.35 33.37 -24.45
CA VAL A 20 57.33 32.33 -24.00
C VAL A 20 58.17 32.65 -22.75
N GLY A 21 58.23 31.66 -21.86
CA GLY A 21 59.39 31.36 -20.99
C GLY A 21 58.99 30.95 -19.56
N CYS A 22 58.74 29.66 -19.29
CA CYS A 22 59.61 28.69 -18.59
C CYS A 22 59.84 29.04 -17.09
N SER A 23 59.73 28.16 -16.07
CA SER A 23 59.98 26.71 -16.01
C SER A 23 59.55 26.12 -14.64
N THR A 24 59.07 24.86 -14.66
CA THR A 24 59.31 23.67 -13.77
C THR A 24 59.43 23.78 -12.23
N ASP A 25 58.58 23.05 -11.49
CA ASP A 25 58.87 21.75 -10.80
C ASP A 25 57.59 21.23 -10.07
N GLU A 26 57.03 20.08 -10.45
CA GLU A 26 57.16 18.72 -9.86
C GLU A 26 56.41 18.47 -8.53
N GLY A 27 55.52 17.47 -8.48
CA GLY A 27 55.06 16.89 -7.20
C GLY A 27 53.65 16.25 -7.04
N ASN A 28 53.18 15.44 -7.99
CA ASN A 28 52.45 14.16 -7.79
C ASN A 28 51.07 14.01 -7.06
N SER A 29 50.09 13.51 -7.84
CA SER A 29 49.01 12.51 -7.58
C SER A 29 47.91 12.77 -6.53
N SER A 30 46.62 12.45 -6.70
CA SER A 30 45.90 11.66 -7.71
C SER A 30 44.38 11.89 -7.64
N ASN A 31 43.81 12.28 -8.80
CA ASN A 31 42.58 11.88 -9.48
C ASN A 31 41.27 11.49 -8.74
N TYR A 32 40.26 12.33 -8.99
CA TYR A 32 38.84 12.01 -9.17
C TYR A 32 38.59 11.21 -10.46
N PRO A 33 37.43 10.51 -10.57
CA PRO A 33 36.73 10.42 -11.84
C PRO A 33 35.33 11.03 -11.76
N ASP A 34 35.08 11.89 -12.74
CA ASP A 34 33.79 12.33 -13.27
C ASP A 34 33.38 11.29 -14.33
N ASP A 35 32.11 10.85 -14.35
CA ASP A 35 31.49 10.36 -15.59
C ASP A 35 29.97 10.17 -15.45
N SER A 36 29.26 10.74 -16.43
CA SER A 36 27.84 10.56 -16.72
C SER A 36 27.55 9.19 -17.34
N PRO A 37 26.29 8.71 -17.38
CA PRO A 37 25.91 7.73 -18.39
C PRO A 37 24.79 8.22 -19.31
N SER A 38 25.14 8.16 -20.60
CA SER A 38 24.25 8.15 -21.76
C SER A 38 23.57 6.79 -21.95
N SER A 39 22.36 6.85 -22.50
CA SER A 39 21.56 5.76 -23.10
C SER A 39 22.34 4.86 -24.07
N VAL A 40 22.13 3.54 -24.01
CA VAL A 40 22.44 2.65 -25.13
C VAL A 40 21.45 1.49 -25.25
N SER A 41 20.87 1.39 -26.44
CA SER A 41 20.16 0.24 -27.03
C SER A 41 21.16 -0.71 -27.70
N SER A 42 20.92 -2.03 -27.63
CA SER A 42 21.30 -3.10 -28.58
C SER A 42 20.99 -4.44 -27.91
N GLY A 43 20.61 -5.55 -28.53
CA GLY A 43 20.66 -5.96 -29.93
C GLY A 43 20.70 -7.50 -29.92
N ILE A 44 19.99 -8.09 -30.88
CA ILE A 44 19.79 -9.52 -31.15
C ILE A 44 21.12 -10.26 -31.40
N VAL A 45 21.31 -11.46 -30.83
CA VAL A 45 22.06 -12.58 -31.45
C VAL A 45 21.51 -13.93 -30.96
N GLU A 46 21.60 -14.93 -31.83
CA GLU A 46 20.79 -16.15 -31.97
C GLU A 46 21.51 -17.46 -31.53
N SER A 47 20.70 -18.51 -31.31
CA SER A 47 20.97 -19.97 -31.41
C SER A 47 21.65 -20.74 -30.24
N PRO A 48 21.44 -22.09 -30.10
CA PRO A 48 20.93 -23.05 -31.10
C PRO A 48 19.80 -24.02 -30.67
N GLN A 49 19.29 -24.72 -31.68
CA GLN A 49 18.22 -25.73 -31.69
C GLN A 49 18.52 -27.01 -30.89
N SER A 50 17.57 -27.35 -30.03
CA SER A 50 17.20 -28.66 -29.46
C SER A 50 15.99 -29.33 -30.12
N THR A 51 16.16 -30.27 -31.05
CA THR A 51 15.04 -31.07 -31.61
C THR A 51 14.48 -32.04 -30.57
N ASP A 52 13.17 -32.09 -30.37
CA ASP A 52 12.43 -33.35 -30.34
C ASP A 52 10.93 -33.14 -30.60
N ARG A 53 10.35 -34.19 -31.17
CA ARG A 53 9.17 -34.25 -32.02
C ARG A 53 8.16 -35.17 -31.35
N VAL A 54 6.95 -34.73 -31.03
CA VAL A 54 5.79 -35.63 -30.85
C VAL A 54 4.52 -34.96 -31.37
N GLU A 55 3.68 -35.83 -31.90
CA GLU A 55 2.63 -35.66 -32.90
C GLU A 55 1.32 -35.02 -32.42
N GLN A 56 0.60 -34.64 -33.47
CA GLN A 56 -0.73 -34.11 -33.60
C GLN A 56 -1.80 -35.21 -33.49
N SER A 57 -2.85 -34.99 -32.69
CA SER A 57 -4.23 -35.49 -32.88
C SER A 57 -5.09 -34.84 -31.79
N SER A 58 -6.35 -34.44 -31.92
CA SER A 58 -7.37 -34.40 -32.95
C SER A 58 -8.58 -33.74 -32.25
N ALA A 59 -9.50 -33.19 -33.03
CA ALA A 59 -10.69 -32.50 -32.55
C ALA A 59 -11.58 -33.35 -31.62
N ASP A 60 -12.36 -32.68 -30.77
CA ASP A 60 -13.80 -32.89 -30.73
C ASP A 60 -14.51 -31.63 -30.18
N THR A 61 -15.50 -31.20 -30.95
CA THR A 61 -16.53 -30.18 -30.68
C THR A 61 -17.71 -30.81 -29.96
N ASP A 62 -18.26 -30.11 -28.96
CA ASP A 62 -19.68 -30.17 -28.54
C ASP A 62 -19.92 -28.88 -27.72
N ASP A 63 -20.50 -27.82 -28.29
CA ASP A 63 -21.94 -27.55 -28.44
C ASP A 63 -22.81 -27.95 -27.25
N SER A 64 -23.18 -26.95 -26.45
CA SER A 64 -24.51 -26.82 -25.82
C SER A 64 -24.58 -25.46 -25.11
N GLY A 65 -25.17 -24.48 -25.79
CA GLY A 65 -25.64 -23.26 -25.15
C GLY A 65 -26.91 -23.52 -24.35
N VAL A 66 -27.02 -22.93 -23.16
CA VAL A 66 -28.32 -22.61 -22.53
C VAL A 66 -28.17 -21.34 -21.68
N GLU A 67 -28.74 -20.27 -22.24
CA GLU A 67 -29.56 -19.22 -21.64
C GLU A 67 -29.15 -18.57 -20.31
N ALA A 68 -28.83 -17.28 -20.44
CA ALA A 68 -28.82 -16.28 -19.38
C ALA A 68 -30.25 -16.02 -18.89
N GLU A 69 -30.50 -16.26 -17.60
CA GLU A 69 -31.70 -15.82 -16.89
C GLU A 69 -31.32 -14.80 -15.81
N LYS A 70 -31.89 -13.61 -15.97
CA LYS A 70 -31.88 -12.47 -15.06
C LYS A 70 -32.88 -12.69 -13.91
N PRO A 71 -32.54 -12.35 -12.66
CA PRO A 71 -33.57 -11.92 -11.70
C PRO A 71 -33.21 -10.53 -11.17
N SER A 72 -33.98 -9.47 -11.48
CA SER A 72 -35.25 -9.14 -10.81
C SER A 72 -35.06 -8.99 -9.31
N GLY A 73 -34.82 -7.74 -8.87
CA GLY A 73 -34.68 -7.39 -7.47
C GLY A 73 -35.98 -7.47 -6.67
N PRO A 74 -35.87 -7.36 -5.35
CA PRO A 74 -36.84 -6.61 -4.59
C PRO A 74 -36.20 -5.56 -3.68
N ASN A 75 -36.92 -4.44 -3.55
CA ASN A 75 -36.73 -3.38 -2.57
C ASN A 75 -36.43 -3.91 -1.16
N GLY A 76 -35.40 -3.33 -0.55
CA GLY A 76 -35.12 -3.43 0.88
C GLY A 76 -34.25 -2.24 1.27
N GLN A 77 -34.89 -1.12 1.60
CA GLN A 77 -34.26 0.04 2.24
C GLN A 77 -33.62 -0.41 3.56
N GLY A 78 -32.31 -0.60 3.54
CA GLY A 78 -31.45 -0.68 4.72
C GLY A 78 -30.71 0.65 4.84
N SER A 79 -31.22 1.51 5.73
CA SER A 79 -30.61 2.78 6.12
C SER A 79 -29.23 2.54 6.72
N MET A 80 -28.17 2.74 5.93
CA MET A 80 -26.81 2.90 6.43
C MET A 80 -26.53 4.39 6.53
N THR A 81 -26.39 4.87 7.76
CA THR A 81 -26.03 6.24 8.09
C THR A 81 -24.59 6.50 7.64
N GLY A 82 -24.42 7.03 6.44
CA GLY A 82 -23.21 7.78 6.10
C GLY A 82 -23.21 9.03 6.97
N GLN A 83 -22.19 9.19 7.81
CA GLN A 83 -21.94 10.46 8.47
C GLN A 83 -21.26 11.38 7.46
N GLU A 84 -22.05 12.30 6.91
CA GLU A 84 -21.57 13.47 6.19
C GLU A 84 -20.64 14.29 7.10
N ILE A 85 -19.42 14.51 6.62
CA ILE A 85 -18.49 15.49 7.19
C ILE A 85 -18.80 16.82 6.48
N ASP A 86 -19.75 17.57 7.03
CA ASP A 86 -20.15 18.87 6.50
C ASP A 86 -19.23 19.97 7.09
N GLN A 87 -18.06 20.13 6.47
CA GLN A 87 -17.17 21.29 6.66
C GLN A 87 -16.71 21.73 5.26
N PRO A 88 -16.96 22.98 4.81
CA PRO A 88 -16.45 23.46 3.54
C PRO A 88 -14.95 23.73 3.68
N VAL A 89 -14.12 22.78 3.26
CA VAL A 89 -12.67 22.92 3.19
C VAL A 89 -12.29 23.36 1.77
N SER A 90 -11.48 24.42 1.67
CA SER A 90 -10.92 24.88 0.40
C SER A 90 -9.93 23.84 -0.12
N SER A 91 -10.27 23.18 -1.24
CA SER A 91 -9.58 22.02 -1.84
C SER A 91 -8.26 22.35 -2.56
N THR A 92 -7.89 23.62 -2.67
CA THR A 92 -6.68 24.04 -3.38
C THR A 92 -5.43 23.92 -2.51
N LEU A 93 -4.39 23.23 -3.01
CA LEU A 93 -3.05 23.27 -2.43
C LEU A 93 -2.57 24.72 -2.24
N PRO A 94 -1.85 25.03 -1.14
CA PRO A 94 -1.31 26.37 -0.92
C PRO A 94 -0.40 26.80 -2.07
N SER A 95 -0.69 27.94 -2.70
CA SER A 95 0.23 28.57 -3.65
C SER A 95 1.50 29.05 -2.94
N GLU A 96 2.65 28.87 -3.60
CA GLU A 96 4.01 29.04 -3.06
C GLU A 96 4.19 30.22 -2.08
N SER A 97 4.95 29.93 -1.01
CA SER A 97 5.50 30.83 0.00
C SER A 97 4.72 30.99 1.31
N THR A 98 4.69 29.92 2.10
CA THR A 98 4.96 29.94 3.55
C THR A 98 5.61 28.61 3.91
N ALA A 99 6.56 28.59 4.86
CA ALA A 99 7.36 27.42 5.24
C ALA A 99 6.55 26.11 5.20
N ALA A 100 7.06 25.08 4.52
CA ALA A 100 6.44 23.75 4.52
C ALA A 100 6.28 23.32 5.98
N THR A 101 5.04 23.37 6.48
CA THR A 101 4.69 22.84 7.79
C THR A 101 4.98 21.35 7.67
N SER A 102 6.03 20.88 8.33
CA SER A 102 6.30 19.44 8.41
C SER A 102 5.32 18.84 9.41
N PHE A 103 4.78 17.66 9.11
CA PHE A 103 3.96 16.91 10.06
C PHE A 103 4.70 16.73 11.40
N SER A 104 3.98 16.91 12.51
CA SER A 104 4.42 16.56 13.85
C SER A 104 3.36 15.74 14.56
N LEU A 105 3.77 14.65 15.20
CA LEU A 105 2.85 13.81 15.98
C LEU A 105 2.23 14.58 17.16
N SER A 106 2.90 15.62 17.67
CA SER A 106 2.36 16.50 18.72
C SER A 106 1.07 17.22 18.33
N ASP A 107 0.83 17.37 17.03
CA ASP A 107 -0.29 18.11 16.48
C ASP A 107 -1.49 17.19 16.19
N VAL A 108 -1.32 15.88 16.45
CA VAL A 108 -2.36 14.88 16.35
C VAL A 108 -3.05 14.77 17.69
N GLU A 109 -4.37 14.97 17.70
CA GLU A 109 -5.18 14.77 18.90
C GLU A 109 -5.05 13.32 19.41
N PRO A 110 -5.06 13.08 20.73
CA PRO A 110 -5.07 11.72 21.25
C PRO A 110 -6.28 10.92 20.75
N TYR A 111 -6.10 9.61 20.59
CA TYR A 111 -7.20 8.72 20.22
C TYR A 111 -8.37 8.86 21.21
N SER A 112 -9.56 9.12 20.67
CA SER A 112 -10.78 9.39 21.43
C SER A 112 -12.00 8.60 20.92
N GLY A 113 -11.77 7.55 20.12
CA GLY A 113 -12.82 6.65 19.64
C GLY A 113 -12.92 6.54 18.11
N SER A 114 -12.34 7.48 17.36
CA SER A 114 -12.30 7.45 15.90
C SER A 114 -11.02 6.80 15.38
N ALA A 115 -11.12 5.96 14.34
CA ALA A 115 -10.00 5.23 13.76
C ALA A 115 -8.92 6.14 13.13
N TYR A 116 -9.32 7.36 12.74
CA TYR A 116 -8.45 8.37 12.17
C TYR A 116 -8.92 9.77 12.57
N VAL A 117 -8.05 10.75 12.34
CA VAL A 117 -8.34 12.19 12.47
C VAL A 117 -7.76 12.94 11.27
N ALA A 118 -8.46 13.99 10.81
CA ALA A 118 -7.90 14.90 9.82
C ALA A 118 -6.76 15.72 10.42
N VAL A 119 -5.68 15.89 9.66
CA VAL A 119 -4.52 16.71 10.01
C VAL A 119 -4.28 17.74 8.91
N ASN A 120 -3.59 18.83 9.22
CA ASN A 120 -3.32 19.90 8.25
C ASN A 120 -4.57 20.44 7.53
N GLY A 121 -5.72 20.50 8.23
CA GLY A 121 -6.98 20.90 7.62
C GLY A 121 -7.49 19.94 6.54
N ASN A 122 -7.07 18.67 6.58
CA ASN A 122 -7.31 17.64 5.57
C ASN A 122 -6.65 17.92 4.21
N ILE A 123 -5.64 18.77 4.16
CA ILE A 123 -4.90 19.12 2.95
C ILE A 123 -3.53 18.42 2.97
N PRO A 124 -3.16 17.65 1.93
CA PRO A 124 -1.84 17.02 1.84
C PRO A 124 -0.67 18.01 1.95
N TYR A 125 0.49 17.52 2.38
CA TYR A 125 1.73 18.29 2.41
C TYR A 125 2.48 18.28 1.06
N PHE A 126 1.86 17.79 -0.01
CA PHE A 126 2.45 17.80 -1.35
C PHE A 126 2.70 19.23 -1.83
N THR A 127 3.83 19.40 -2.48
CA THR A 127 4.17 20.63 -3.21
C THR A 127 3.71 20.51 -4.66
N SER A 128 3.43 21.64 -5.32
CA SER A 128 3.09 21.63 -6.74
C SER A 128 4.18 21.01 -7.63
N SER A 129 5.45 21.02 -7.19
CA SER A 129 6.56 20.36 -7.89
C SER A 129 6.57 18.84 -7.79
N GLU A 130 5.86 18.26 -6.81
CA GLU A 130 5.72 16.81 -6.65
C GLU A 130 4.60 16.24 -7.53
N LEU A 131 3.66 17.08 -7.98
CA LEU A 131 2.53 16.66 -8.80
C LEU A 131 3.00 16.12 -10.15
N THR A 132 2.51 14.94 -10.52
CA THR A 132 2.82 14.27 -11.78
C THR A 132 1.70 13.31 -12.16
N THR A 133 1.49 13.09 -13.45
CA THR A 133 0.60 12.05 -14.00
C THR A 133 1.40 10.86 -14.54
N THR A 134 2.67 10.74 -14.16
CA THR A 134 3.49 9.57 -14.46
C THR A 134 3.43 8.65 -13.26
N SER A 135 2.83 7.47 -13.44
CA SER A 135 2.76 6.46 -12.40
C SER A 135 4.14 6.04 -11.90
N PHE A 136 4.28 5.91 -10.59
CA PHE A 136 5.49 5.41 -9.95
C PHE A 136 5.17 4.83 -8.57
N GLU A 137 6.09 4.03 -8.06
CA GLU A 137 6.10 3.56 -6.67
C GLU A 137 7.48 3.72 -6.07
N LEU A 138 7.54 4.21 -4.84
CA LEU A 138 8.75 4.40 -4.06
C LEU A 138 8.53 3.90 -2.64
N TYR A 139 9.29 2.88 -2.28
CA TYR A 139 9.31 2.29 -0.95
C TYR A 139 10.64 2.60 -0.26
N SER A 140 10.58 3.32 0.85
CA SER A 140 11.78 3.66 1.64
C SER A 140 12.53 2.40 2.08
N ALA A 141 13.85 2.50 2.19
CA ALA A 141 14.62 1.48 2.88
C ALA A 141 14.13 1.35 4.33
N LEU A 142 14.22 0.13 4.88
CA LEU A 142 14.01 -0.08 6.30
C LEU A 142 15.06 0.72 7.10
N ASP A 143 14.65 1.25 8.25
CA ASP A 143 15.58 1.96 9.13
C ASP A 143 16.49 1.01 9.92
N SER A 144 17.33 1.55 10.82
CA SER A 144 18.27 0.76 11.63
C SER A 144 17.61 -0.21 12.60
N LEU A 145 16.30 -0.06 12.87
CA LEU A 145 15.49 -0.97 13.68
C LEU A 145 14.65 -1.91 12.81
N SER A 146 14.93 -1.96 11.51
CA SER A 146 14.18 -2.74 10.50
C SER A 146 12.70 -2.31 10.39
N ARG A 147 12.41 -1.03 10.64
CA ARG A 147 11.06 -0.47 10.53
C ARG A 147 10.84 0.10 9.13
N CYS A 148 9.62 -0.04 8.59
CA CYS A 148 9.26 0.56 7.32
C CYS A 148 9.28 2.09 7.40
N GLY A 149 9.87 2.72 6.38
CA GLY A 149 9.74 4.15 6.15
C GLY A 149 8.53 4.49 5.28
N THR A 150 8.54 5.70 4.70
CA THR A 150 7.49 6.19 3.82
C THR A 150 7.34 5.34 2.56
N ALA A 151 6.09 5.04 2.19
CA ALA A 151 5.71 4.59 0.86
C ALA A 151 5.05 5.75 0.10
N TYR A 152 5.45 5.97 -1.14
CA TYR A 152 5.03 7.11 -1.96
C TYR A 152 4.80 6.68 -3.39
N ALA A 153 3.68 7.05 -3.98
CA ALA A 153 3.32 6.65 -5.32
C ALA A 153 2.48 7.72 -6.03
N CYS A 154 2.55 7.72 -7.35
CA CYS A 154 1.50 8.30 -8.18
C CYS A 154 0.68 7.12 -8.71
N ILE A 155 -0.50 6.91 -8.11
CA ILE A 155 -1.36 5.77 -8.40
C ILE A 155 -2.14 6.06 -9.68
N GLY A 156 -1.92 5.24 -10.70
CA GLY A 156 -2.70 5.20 -11.94
C GLY A 156 -3.23 3.79 -12.21
N GLN A 157 -4.11 3.67 -13.21
CA GLN A 157 -4.73 2.40 -13.60
C GLN A 157 -3.71 1.31 -13.93
N ASP A 158 -2.53 1.69 -14.42
CA ASP A 158 -1.43 0.80 -14.81
C ASP A 158 -0.69 0.15 -13.64
N LEU A 159 -0.78 0.72 -12.42
CA LEU A 159 -0.25 0.10 -11.21
C LEU A 159 -1.23 -0.87 -10.55
N MET A 160 -2.52 -0.75 -10.86
CA MET A 160 -3.53 -1.61 -10.23
C MET A 160 -3.38 -3.07 -10.67
N PRO A 161 -3.62 -4.03 -9.75
CA PRO A 161 -3.41 -5.44 -10.04
C PRO A 161 -4.37 -5.95 -11.12
N THR A 162 -3.82 -6.77 -12.02
CA THR A 162 -4.60 -7.55 -12.98
C THR A 162 -4.70 -9.03 -12.58
N GLU A 163 -4.03 -9.42 -11.49
CA GLU A 163 -3.95 -10.79 -10.96
C GLU A 163 -4.51 -10.87 -9.53
N GLU A 164 -4.80 -12.09 -9.05
CA GLU A 164 -5.22 -12.29 -7.66
C GLU A 164 -4.06 -12.02 -6.68
N ARG A 165 -4.39 -11.52 -5.48
CA ARG A 165 -3.43 -11.27 -4.41
C ARG A 165 -2.72 -12.56 -3.97
N GLY A 166 -1.40 -12.48 -3.87
CA GLY A 166 -0.52 -13.53 -3.39
C GLY A 166 -0.37 -13.56 -1.86
N SER A 167 0.37 -14.56 -1.37
CA SER A 167 0.63 -14.70 0.08
C SER A 167 1.68 -13.70 0.56
N ILE A 168 1.43 -13.09 1.72
CA ILE A 168 2.36 -12.19 2.41
C ILE A 168 2.86 -12.73 3.75
N GLY A 169 2.49 -13.97 4.10
CA GLY A 169 2.73 -14.55 5.42
C GLY A 169 4.20 -14.69 5.81
N SER A 170 5.11 -14.70 4.83
CA SER A 170 6.56 -14.78 5.06
C SER A 170 7.14 -13.52 5.67
N VAL A 171 6.55 -12.35 5.41
CA VAL A 171 7.03 -11.06 5.93
C VAL A 171 6.72 -10.94 7.41
N LYS A 172 7.69 -10.51 8.21
CA LYS A 172 7.52 -10.25 9.64
C LYS A 172 8.04 -8.84 9.91
N PRO A 173 7.17 -7.81 9.89
CA PRO A 173 7.59 -6.44 10.15
C PRO A 173 8.16 -6.25 11.56
N SER A 174 8.71 -5.06 11.83
CA SER A 174 9.20 -4.71 13.17
C SER A 174 8.13 -4.94 14.25
N GLY A 175 8.55 -5.55 15.37
CA GLY A 175 7.67 -5.89 16.50
C GLY A 175 6.62 -6.99 16.22
N TRP A 176 6.68 -7.64 15.06
CA TRP A 176 5.71 -8.66 14.68
C TRP A 176 5.74 -9.89 15.59
N HIS A 177 4.56 -10.27 16.06
CA HIS A 177 4.27 -11.60 16.57
C HIS A 177 2.75 -11.85 16.52
N THR A 178 2.36 -13.11 16.61
CA THR A 178 0.94 -13.48 16.55
C THR A 178 0.28 -13.29 17.91
N VAL A 179 -0.73 -12.43 17.98
CA VAL A 179 -1.58 -12.22 19.17
C VAL A 179 -3.04 -12.45 18.81
N ARG A 180 -3.79 -13.10 19.71
CA ARG A 180 -5.22 -13.35 19.54
C ARG A 180 -6.06 -12.87 20.72
N TYR A 181 -7.20 -12.26 20.42
CA TYR A 181 -8.23 -11.89 21.40
C TYR A 181 -9.62 -12.30 20.90
N ASN A 182 -10.04 -13.49 21.31
CA ASN A 182 -11.30 -14.07 20.85
C ASN A 182 -12.51 -13.26 21.32
N GLY A 183 -13.38 -12.89 20.37
CA GLY A 183 -14.60 -12.13 20.66
C GLY A 183 -14.38 -10.65 21.02
N VAL A 184 -13.15 -10.15 20.91
CA VAL A 184 -12.81 -8.73 21.09
C VAL A 184 -12.34 -8.12 19.78
N VAL A 185 -11.47 -8.83 19.07
CA VAL A 185 -10.99 -8.42 17.75
C VAL A 185 -11.70 -9.24 16.69
N ASP A 186 -12.25 -8.58 15.69
CA ASP A 186 -12.84 -9.26 14.53
C ASP A 186 -11.78 -10.12 13.82
N GLY A 187 -12.12 -11.36 13.47
CA GLY A 187 -11.15 -12.35 12.99
C GLY A 187 -10.17 -12.87 14.06
N ASN A 188 -10.32 -12.46 15.33
CA ASN A 188 -9.54 -12.85 16.51
C ASN A 188 -8.06 -12.45 16.54
N TYR A 189 -7.45 -12.02 15.44
CA TYR A 189 -6.03 -11.63 15.39
C TYR A 189 -5.86 -10.13 15.57
N LEU A 190 -5.05 -9.73 16.55
CA LEU A 190 -4.78 -8.30 16.79
C LEU A 190 -4.04 -7.67 15.62
N TYR A 191 -2.95 -8.30 15.18
CA TYR A 191 -2.04 -7.72 14.20
C TYR A 191 -2.24 -8.29 12.81
N ASN A 192 -2.35 -7.38 11.85
CA ASN A 192 -2.30 -7.61 10.41
C ASN A 192 -0.93 -7.17 9.88
N ARG A 193 -0.48 -7.83 8.81
CA ARG A 193 0.60 -7.30 7.97
C ARG A 193 -0.01 -6.20 7.13
N CYS A 194 -0.01 -4.99 7.67
CA CYS A 194 -0.73 -3.85 7.14
C CYS A 194 0.11 -3.24 6.02
N HIS A 195 -0.46 -3.23 4.81
CA HIS A 195 0.15 -2.55 3.66
C HIS A 195 0.20 -1.03 3.90
N LEU A 196 1.26 -0.36 3.47
CA LEU A 196 1.30 1.12 3.41
C LEU A 196 0.64 1.62 2.13
N ILE A 197 0.91 0.96 1.02
CA ILE A 197 0.15 1.08 -0.23
C ILE A 197 -0.51 -0.28 -0.46
N GLY A 198 -1.84 -0.32 -0.33
CA GLY A 198 -2.63 -1.54 -0.46
C GLY A 198 -2.47 -2.23 -1.82
N PHE A 199 -2.57 -3.56 -1.82
CA PHE A 199 -2.46 -4.38 -3.04
C PHE A 199 -3.39 -3.90 -4.15
N GLN A 200 -4.61 -3.43 -3.83
CA GLN A 200 -5.56 -2.92 -4.83
C GLN A 200 -5.06 -1.67 -5.58
N LEU A 201 -4.08 -0.95 -5.03
CA LEU A 201 -3.55 0.29 -5.61
C LEU A 201 -2.26 0.05 -6.42
N SER A 202 -1.47 -0.97 -6.07
CA SER A 202 -0.13 -1.19 -6.68
C SER A 202 0.18 -2.61 -7.12
N GLY A 203 -0.67 -3.59 -6.80
CA GLY A 203 -0.41 -5.01 -7.03
C GLY A 203 0.72 -5.61 -6.18
N GLU A 204 1.29 -4.86 -5.25
CA GLU A 204 2.41 -5.31 -4.42
C GLU A 204 1.96 -6.28 -3.33
N ASN A 205 2.61 -7.45 -3.30
CA ASN A 205 2.33 -8.51 -2.32
C ASN A 205 3.30 -8.44 -1.13
N ALA A 206 4.26 -9.36 -1.05
CA ALA A 206 5.12 -9.59 0.11
C ALA A 206 6.35 -8.65 0.15
N ASN A 207 6.15 -7.36 -0.09
CA ASN A 207 7.21 -6.36 -0.06
C ASN A 207 7.51 -5.93 1.38
N GLU A 208 8.68 -6.33 1.89
CA GLU A 208 9.11 -6.05 3.27
C GLU A 208 9.18 -4.56 3.60
N ARG A 209 9.27 -3.68 2.59
CA ARG A 209 9.31 -2.22 2.75
C ARG A 209 7.93 -1.56 2.69
N ASN A 210 6.87 -2.36 2.50
CA ASN A 210 5.49 -1.90 2.37
C ASN A 210 4.57 -2.50 3.45
N LEU A 211 5.10 -3.21 4.44
CA LEU A 211 4.31 -3.92 5.44
C LEU A 211 4.71 -3.53 6.85
N ILE A 212 3.76 -3.06 7.66
CA ILE A 212 3.96 -2.80 9.09
C ILE A 212 3.15 -3.76 9.96
N THR A 213 3.55 -3.88 11.23
CA THR A 213 2.70 -4.49 12.27
C THR A 213 1.60 -3.49 12.62
N GLY A 214 0.48 -3.58 11.92
CA GLY A 214 -0.71 -2.76 12.15
C GLY A 214 -1.78 -3.55 12.89
N THR A 215 -2.58 -2.90 13.73
CA THR A 215 -3.77 -3.54 14.29
C THR A 215 -4.79 -3.82 13.18
N ARG A 216 -5.68 -4.75 13.46
CA ARG A 216 -6.87 -4.98 12.65
C ARG A 216 -7.69 -3.71 12.46
N TYR A 217 -7.92 -2.96 13.53
CA TYR A 217 -8.67 -1.71 13.49
C TYR A 217 -8.00 -0.64 12.63
N LEU A 218 -6.67 -0.48 12.70
CA LEU A 218 -5.94 0.39 11.77
C LEU A 218 -6.16 -0.03 10.32
N ASN A 219 -5.95 -1.32 10.03
CA ASN A 219 -6.01 -1.83 8.67
C ASN A 219 -7.40 -1.63 8.04
N ILE A 220 -8.48 -1.78 8.82
CA ILE A 220 -9.84 -1.85 8.29
C ILE A 220 -10.68 -0.61 8.52
N ASP A 221 -10.64 -0.05 9.72
CA ASP A 221 -11.41 1.15 10.03
C ASP A 221 -10.57 2.42 9.78
N GLY A 222 -9.24 2.30 9.86
CA GLY A 222 -8.31 3.42 9.66
C GLY A 222 -7.93 3.67 8.20
N MET A 223 -7.47 2.64 7.49
CA MET A 223 -6.84 2.80 6.16
C MET A 223 -7.78 2.46 4.99
N LEU A 224 -8.42 1.29 5.03
CA LEU A 224 -9.22 0.76 3.93
C LEU A 224 -10.26 1.72 3.32
N PRO A 225 -10.97 2.58 4.08
CA PRO A 225 -11.91 3.53 3.49
C PRO A 225 -11.25 4.51 2.51
N PHE A 226 -10.03 4.97 2.81
CA PHE A 226 -9.28 5.88 1.95
C PHE A 226 -8.68 5.15 0.75
N GLU A 227 -8.22 3.91 0.94
CA GLU A 227 -7.73 3.08 -0.15
C GLU A 227 -8.83 2.77 -1.17
N ASN A 228 -10.04 2.45 -0.71
CA ASN A 228 -11.18 2.23 -1.59
C ASN A 228 -11.57 3.51 -2.34
N MET A 229 -11.57 4.66 -1.65
CA MET A 229 -11.87 5.94 -2.29
C MET A 229 -10.89 6.26 -3.43
N VAL A 230 -9.59 6.04 -3.21
CA VAL A 230 -8.56 6.21 -4.24
C VAL A 230 -8.71 5.19 -5.37
N ALA A 231 -8.98 3.92 -5.03
CA ALA A 231 -9.16 2.87 -6.02
C ALA A 231 -10.35 3.14 -6.94
N ASP A 232 -11.51 3.48 -6.37
CA ASP A 232 -12.73 3.81 -7.10
C ASP A 232 -12.49 5.02 -8.01
N TYR A 233 -11.89 6.10 -7.49
CA TYR A 233 -11.58 7.29 -8.28
C TYR A 233 -10.71 6.97 -9.51
N VAL A 234 -9.60 6.26 -9.31
CA VAL A 234 -8.68 5.92 -10.41
C VAL A 234 -9.38 5.02 -11.44
N GLN A 235 -10.17 4.03 -11.00
CA GLN A 235 -10.90 3.12 -11.90
C GLN A 235 -12.00 3.81 -12.70
N GLU A 236 -12.72 4.76 -12.11
CA GLU A 236 -13.84 5.44 -12.76
C GLU A 236 -13.39 6.54 -13.72
N THR A 237 -12.27 7.19 -13.42
CA THR A 237 -11.81 8.39 -14.16
C THR A 237 -10.62 8.12 -15.07
N ASN A 238 -9.83 7.07 -14.79
CA ASN A 238 -8.52 6.83 -15.37
C ASN A 238 -7.52 8.00 -15.12
N ASN A 239 -7.77 8.80 -14.09
CA ASN A 239 -6.85 9.84 -13.59
C ASN A 239 -5.85 9.25 -12.59
N HIS A 240 -4.94 10.09 -12.08
CA HIS A 240 -3.93 9.72 -11.11
C HIS A 240 -4.16 10.34 -9.74
N VAL A 241 -3.71 9.63 -8.70
CA VAL A 241 -3.68 10.12 -7.33
C VAL A 241 -2.26 10.07 -6.80
N LEU A 242 -1.72 11.23 -6.44
CA LEU A 242 -0.49 11.31 -5.68
C LEU A 242 -0.79 10.86 -4.24
N TYR A 243 -0.12 9.81 -3.79
CA TYR A 243 -0.48 9.07 -2.60
C TYR A 243 0.76 8.79 -1.75
N ARG A 244 0.72 9.14 -0.46
CA ARG A 244 1.84 8.96 0.47
C ARG A 244 1.34 8.41 1.79
N VAL A 245 2.01 7.37 2.28
CA VAL A 245 1.75 6.79 3.60
C VAL A 245 3.04 6.71 4.38
N THR A 246 3.08 7.39 5.52
CA THR A 246 4.25 7.49 6.40
C THR A 246 3.92 6.90 7.76
N PRO A 247 4.52 5.75 8.13
CA PRO A 247 4.47 5.26 9.50
C PRO A 247 5.11 6.25 10.47
N VAL A 248 4.43 6.52 11.58
CA VAL A 248 4.91 7.45 12.60
C VAL A 248 5.28 6.69 13.86
N PHE A 249 6.58 6.63 14.16
CA PHE A 249 7.11 5.97 15.36
C PHE A 249 7.48 7.00 16.43
N GLU A 250 7.22 6.66 17.69
CA GLU A 250 7.73 7.41 18.83
C GLU A 250 9.06 6.80 19.30
N GLY A 251 10.15 7.57 19.17
CA GLY A 251 11.49 7.11 19.56
C GLY A 251 11.88 5.78 18.90
N ASP A 252 12.28 4.82 19.73
CA ASP A 252 12.74 3.49 19.30
C ASP A 252 11.62 2.44 19.25
N ASN A 253 10.35 2.86 19.31
CA ASN A 253 9.23 1.93 19.24
C ASN A 253 9.26 1.11 17.95
N LEU A 254 9.00 -0.20 18.06
CA LEU A 254 8.98 -1.12 16.93
C LEU A 254 7.65 -1.09 16.17
N LEU A 255 6.56 -0.70 16.83
CA LEU A 255 5.27 -0.43 16.19
C LEU A 255 5.10 1.07 16.02
N ALA A 256 4.53 1.47 14.89
CA ALA A 256 4.13 2.85 14.67
C ALA A 256 2.94 3.18 15.57
N ALA A 257 2.86 4.42 16.07
CA ALA A 257 1.68 4.94 16.76
C ALA A 257 0.46 5.07 15.81
N GLY A 258 0.74 5.15 14.51
CA GLY A 258 -0.23 5.27 13.43
C GLY A 258 0.49 5.53 12.11
N VAL A 259 -0.29 5.85 11.08
CA VAL A 259 0.22 6.27 9.77
C VAL A 259 -0.37 7.62 9.40
N LEU A 260 0.47 8.52 8.88
CA LEU A 260 0.02 9.68 8.13
C LEU A 260 -0.32 9.22 6.71
N MET A 261 -1.53 9.46 6.25
CA MET A 261 -1.99 9.15 4.89
C MET A 261 -2.36 10.44 4.18
N GLU A 262 -1.85 10.59 2.96
CA GLU A 262 -2.05 11.75 2.10
C GLU A 262 -2.48 11.28 0.72
N GLY A 263 -3.56 11.86 0.18
CA GLY A 263 -4.04 11.59 -1.18
C GLY A 263 -4.46 12.87 -1.87
N TYR A 264 -4.05 13.04 -3.12
CA TYR A 264 -4.38 14.19 -3.96
C TYR A 264 -4.57 13.76 -5.42
N SER A 265 -5.77 13.92 -5.98
CA SER A 265 -6.02 13.67 -7.39
C SER A 265 -5.41 14.77 -8.26
N VAL A 266 -4.65 14.37 -9.29
CA VAL A 266 -3.72 15.29 -9.98
C VAL A 266 -4.42 16.06 -11.10
N GLU A 267 -5.20 15.40 -11.93
CA GLU A 267 -5.81 15.98 -13.14
C GLU A 267 -6.97 16.94 -12.87
N ASP A 268 -7.62 16.82 -11.71
CA ASP A 268 -8.78 17.61 -11.30
C ASP A 268 -8.46 18.53 -10.11
N ASP A 269 -7.17 18.77 -9.84
CA ASP A 269 -6.70 19.66 -8.77
C ASP A 269 -7.29 19.31 -7.39
N GLY A 270 -7.40 18.02 -7.08
CA GLY A 270 -7.90 17.53 -5.79
C GLY A 270 -9.42 17.58 -5.61
N ASP A 271 -10.20 17.80 -6.68
CA ASP A 271 -11.67 17.82 -6.63
C ASP A 271 -12.24 16.44 -6.26
N GLY A 272 -11.70 15.36 -6.86
CA GLY A 272 -12.11 13.99 -6.57
C GLY A 272 -11.50 13.41 -5.30
N ILE A 273 -10.19 13.56 -5.11
CA ILE A 273 -9.44 13.07 -3.95
C ILE A 273 -8.61 14.18 -3.35
N CYS A 274 -8.91 14.57 -2.11
CA CYS A 274 -8.05 15.42 -1.30
C CYS A 274 -8.23 15.07 0.17
N PHE A 275 -7.22 14.45 0.77
CA PHE A 275 -7.23 14.16 2.20
C PHE A 275 -5.83 14.13 2.80
N CYS A 276 -5.77 14.48 4.08
CA CYS A 276 -4.58 14.34 4.91
C CYS A 276 -5.05 13.92 6.31
N ILE A 277 -4.81 12.67 6.65
CA ILE A 277 -5.34 12.05 7.87
C ILE A 277 -4.24 11.30 8.61
N PHE A 278 -4.37 11.21 9.92
CA PHE A 278 -3.61 10.30 10.75
C PHE A 278 -4.51 9.14 11.17
N ALA A 279 -4.18 7.92 10.76
CA ALA A 279 -4.88 6.70 11.17
C ALA A 279 -4.16 6.04 12.33
N TYR A 280 -4.86 5.81 13.44
CA TYR A 280 -4.27 5.35 14.70
C TYR A 280 -3.99 3.85 14.67
N ASN A 281 -2.79 3.43 15.09
CA ASN A 281 -2.44 2.02 15.26
C ASN A 281 -2.90 1.47 16.62
N VAL A 282 -4.20 1.62 16.90
CA VAL A 282 -4.85 1.22 18.15
C VAL A 282 -5.82 0.08 17.91
N GLN A 283 -6.28 -0.59 18.96
CA GLN A 283 -7.37 -1.54 18.88
C GLN A 283 -8.31 -1.31 20.08
N PRO A 284 -9.59 -0.97 19.86
CA PRO A 284 -10.55 -0.83 20.95
C PRO A 284 -10.57 -2.08 21.86
N GLY A 285 -10.45 -1.88 23.17
CA GLY A 285 -10.43 -2.96 24.15
C GLY A 285 -9.06 -3.62 24.38
N VAL A 286 -7.99 -3.12 23.73
CA VAL A 286 -6.63 -3.64 23.85
C VAL A 286 -5.63 -2.51 24.07
N THR A 287 -4.83 -2.64 25.12
CA THR A 287 -3.65 -1.80 25.37
C THR A 287 -2.43 -2.43 24.71
N ILE A 288 -1.67 -1.63 23.95
CA ILE A 288 -0.48 -2.07 23.20
C ILE A 288 0.78 -1.42 23.77
N ASN A 289 1.84 -2.21 23.94
CA ASN A 289 3.19 -1.75 24.15
C ASN A 289 3.89 -1.57 22.80
N TYR A 290 3.93 -0.34 22.29
CA TYR A 290 4.52 -0.04 20.98
C TYR A 290 6.03 -0.31 20.89
N ALA A 291 6.74 -0.39 22.03
CA ALA A 291 8.15 -0.71 22.05
C ALA A 291 8.43 -2.16 21.60
N THR A 292 7.54 -3.09 21.94
CA THR A 292 7.75 -4.53 21.72
C THR A 292 6.69 -5.20 20.84
N GLY A 293 5.51 -4.57 20.74
CA GLY A 293 4.30 -5.16 20.18
C GLY A 293 3.48 -5.96 21.20
N ASP A 294 3.91 -6.11 22.45
CA ASP A 294 3.13 -6.84 23.45
C ASP A 294 1.79 -6.15 23.70
N SER A 295 0.78 -6.90 24.13
CA SER A 295 -0.56 -6.33 24.36
C SER A 295 -1.32 -7.03 25.48
N THR A 296 -2.31 -6.33 26.03
CA THR A 296 -3.22 -6.82 27.07
C THR A 296 -4.64 -6.30 26.85
N LEU A 297 -5.65 -7.07 27.23
CA LEU A 297 -7.03 -6.57 27.26
C LEU A 297 -7.18 -5.43 28.27
N ASP A 298 -7.96 -4.42 27.90
CA ASP A 298 -8.29 -3.32 28.79
C ASP A 298 -9.02 -3.84 30.04
N GLY A 299 -8.58 -3.41 31.22
CA GLY A 299 -9.17 -3.83 32.50
C GLY A 299 -8.70 -5.19 33.02
N ALA A 300 -7.86 -5.93 32.29
CA ALA A 300 -7.13 -7.05 32.87
C ALA A 300 -6.01 -6.51 33.76
N ALA A 301 -6.20 -6.56 35.09
CA ALA A 301 -5.08 -6.38 36.03
C ALA A 301 -4.01 -7.39 35.65
N SER A 302 -2.78 -6.91 35.42
CA SER A 302 -1.64 -7.67 34.90
C SER A 302 -1.42 -8.98 35.66
N THR A 303 -2.07 -10.06 35.21
CA THR A 303 -1.64 -11.42 35.48
C THR A 303 -0.75 -11.78 34.32
N SER A 304 0.54 -11.46 34.49
CA SER A 304 1.63 -11.98 33.68
C SER A 304 1.57 -13.51 33.67
N GLU A 305 0.98 -14.08 32.61
CA GLU A 305 1.19 -15.46 32.19
C GLU A 305 2.08 -15.39 30.93
N PRO A 306 3.20 -16.13 30.85
CA PRO A 306 4.22 -15.88 29.84
C PRO A 306 3.76 -16.28 28.44
N SER A 307 3.96 -15.38 27.49
CA SER A 307 3.92 -15.64 26.05
C SER A 307 4.85 -16.81 25.72
N VAL A 308 4.29 -17.96 25.35
CA VAL A 308 5.07 -19.10 24.88
C VAL A 308 5.51 -18.79 23.45
N ALA A 309 6.76 -18.32 23.30
CA ALA A 309 7.45 -18.31 22.03
C ALA A 309 7.60 -19.77 21.54
N HIS A 310 6.96 -20.11 20.43
CA HIS A 310 7.14 -21.39 19.76
C HIS A 310 7.97 -21.18 18.49
N GLU A 311 9.28 -21.37 18.61
CA GLU A 311 10.18 -21.68 17.48
C GLU A 311 10.04 -23.18 17.16
N PRO A 312 10.02 -23.60 15.88
CA PRO A 312 9.89 -25.00 15.53
C PRO A 312 11.25 -25.71 15.66
N SER A 313 11.35 -26.62 16.63
CA SER A 313 12.45 -27.61 16.65
C SER A 313 11.98 -28.87 15.93
N SER A 314 12.74 -29.24 14.90
CA SER A 314 12.62 -30.51 14.19
C SER A 314 12.76 -31.70 15.14
N ASP A 315 11.70 -32.48 15.31
CA ASP A 315 11.79 -33.93 15.47
C ASP A 315 10.44 -34.60 15.19
N THR A 316 10.51 -35.68 14.41
CA THR A 316 9.38 -36.40 13.84
C THR A 316 8.72 -37.32 14.87
N GLN A 317 7.42 -37.12 15.13
CA GLN A 317 6.54 -38.22 15.49
C GLN A 317 5.09 -37.94 15.06
N ALA A 318 4.56 -38.84 14.25
CA ALA A 318 3.22 -38.78 13.67
C ALA A 318 2.13 -38.72 14.73
N GLY A 319 1.37 -37.62 14.74
CA GLY A 319 0.14 -37.43 15.49
C GLY A 319 -0.70 -36.37 14.77
N THR A 320 -1.84 -36.78 14.24
CA THR A 320 -2.77 -35.97 13.44
C THR A 320 -3.38 -34.85 14.29
N SER A 321 -2.81 -33.64 14.24
CA SER A 321 -3.49 -32.41 14.65
C SER A 321 -3.96 -31.68 13.40
N THR A 322 -5.20 -31.91 12.99
CA THR A 322 -5.86 -31.09 11.98
C THR A 322 -6.06 -29.70 12.59
N ALA A 323 -5.22 -28.74 12.20
CA ALA A 323 -5.52 -27.33 12.45
C ALA A 323 -6.88 -27.03 11.83
N GLU A 324 -7.81 -26.46 12.59
CA GLU A 324 -9.10 -26.02 12.04
C GLU A 324 -8.86 -24.77 11.17
N ALA A 325 -9.44 -24.77 9.97
CA ALA A 325 -9.44 -23.62 9.08
C ALA A 325 -10.05 -22.39 9.76
N HIS A 326 -9.61 -21.18 9.42
CA HIS A 326 -10.28 -19.96 9.89
C HIS A 326 -11.58 -19.73 9.12
N TYR A 327 -11.54 -19.98 7.82
CA TYR A 327 -12.68 -19.84 6.92
C TYR A 327 -12.76 -20.99 5.93
N VAL A 328 -13.95 -21.23 5.40
CA VAL A 328 -14.21 -22.14 4.29
C VAL A 328 -14.68 -21.31 3.10
N LEU A 329 -13.95 -21.42 2.00
CA LEU A 329 -14.21 -20.68 0.76
C LEU A 329 -15.08 -21.48 -0.19
N ASN A 330 -15.96 -20.78 -0.89
CA ASN A 330 -16.63 -21.26 -2.08
C ASN A 330 -16.09 -20.49 -3.30
N ASN A 331 -15.16 -21.11 -4.02
CA ASN A 331 -14.41 -20.50 -5.13
C ASN A 331 -15.29 -20.18 -6.35
N ASN A 332 -16.48 -20.81 -6.45
CA ASN A 332 -17.46 -20.52 -7.50
C ASN A 332 -18.31 -19.29 -7.18
N THR A 333 -18.83 -19.18 -5.96
CA THR A 333 -19.67 -18.03 -5.58
C THR A 333 -18.90 -16.83 -5.05
N LYS A 334 -17.58 -16.97 -4.89
CA LYS A 334 -16.70 -16.03 -4.18
C LYS A 334 -17.31 -15.64 -2.82
N LYS A 335 -17.72 -16.63 -2.03
CA LYS A 335 -18.20 -16.44 -0.65
C LYS A 335 -17.33 -17.20 0.33
N PHE A 336 -17.17 -16.66 1.53
CA PHE A 336 -16.46 -17.35 2.61
C PHE A 336 -17.35 -17.52 3.85
N HIS A 337 -17.05 -18.55 4.63
CA HIS A 337 -17.88 -19.07 5.71
C HIS A 337 -17.03 -19.37 6.94
N LEU A 338 -17.61 -19.33 8.14
CA LEU A 338 -17.00 -20.02 9.29
C LEU A 338 -17.03 -21.54 9.05
N PRO A 339 -16.04 -22.32 9.54
CA PRO A 339 -16.04 -23.78 9.41
C PRO A 339 -17.30 -24.45 9.98
N SER A 340 -17.94 -23.83 10.96
CA SER A 340 -19.19 -24.29 11.59
C SER A 340 -20.47 -23.87 10.84
N CYS A 341 -20.35 -23.19 9.70
CA CYS A 341 -21.49 -22.73 8.94
C CYS A 341 -22.17 -23.91 8.23
N ALA A 342 -23.47 -24.11 8.46
CA ALA A 342 -24.24 -25.15 7.75
C ALA A 342 -24.19 -25.01 6.21
N SER A 343 -23.99 -23.80 5.68
CA SER A 343 -23.83 -23.59 4.23
C SER A 343 -22.43 -23.89 3.71
N ALA A 344 -21.44 -24.10 4.59
CA ALA A 344 -20.11 -24.57 4.22
C ALA A 344 -20.12 -26.07 3.91
N ASP A 345 -20.98 -26.85 4.57
CA ASP A 345 -21.16 -28.29 4.33
C ASP A 345 -21.76 -28.58 2.94
N ASP A 346 -22.51 -27.63 2.39
CA ASP A 346 -23.16 -27.74 1.08
C ASP A 346 -22.23 -27.34 -0.09
N ILE A 347 -21.00 -26.90 0.18
CA ILE A 347 -20.03 -26.51 -0.85
C ILE A 347 -19.49 -27.78 -1.52
N LYS A 348 -19.59 -27.85 -2.85
CA LYS A 348 -18.96 -28.94 -3.62
C LYS A 348 -17.46 -28.96 -3.38
N ASP A 349 -16.88 -30.14 -3.14
CA ASP A 349 -15.44 -30.31 -2.89
C ASP A 349 -14.54 -29.61 -3.92
N SER A 350 -14.92 -29.62 -5.20
CA SER A 350 -14.15 -28.95 -6.27
C SER A 350 -14.07 -27.42 -6.13
N ASN A 351 -14.99 -26.82 -5.36
CA ASN A 351 -15.09 -25.39 -5.13
C ASN A 351 -14.81 -25.03 -3.66
N ARG A 352 -14.52 -26.02 -2.81
CA ARG A 352 -14.31 -25.85 -1.37
C ARG A 352 -12.82 -25.72 -1.10
N GLU A 353 -12.43 -24.66 -0.43
CA GLU A 353 -11.04 -24.47 0.02
C GLU A 353 -11.06 -24.10 1.51
N ASP A 354 -10.27 -24.82 2.31
CA ASP A 354 -10.04 -24.49 3.71
C ASP A 354 -8.95 -23.41 3.77
N TYR A 355 -9.30 -22.26 4.36
CA TYR A 355 -8.46 -21.08 4.36
C TYR A 355 -7.97 -20.74 5.77
N TYR A 356 -6.66 -20.51 5.87
CA TYR A 356 -5.93 -20.28 7.11
C TYR A 356 -5.25 -18.90 7.07
N GLY A 357 -6.06 -17.85 6.96
CA GLY A 357 -5.59 -16.46 6.89
C GLY A 357 -6.61 -15.48 7.46
N SER A 358 -6.55 -14.21 7.06
CA SER A 358 -7.46 -13.19 7.57
C SER A 358 -8.73 -13.05 6.71
N ARG A 359 -9.80 -12.49 7.28
CA ARG A 359 -11.06 -12.21 6.57
C ARG A 359 -10.89 -11.21 5.43
N GLU A 360 -9.85 -10.40 5.49
CA GLU A 360 -9.60 -9.21 4.69
C GLU A 360 -8.80 -9.62 3.48
N ASP A 361 -7.85 -10.53 3.66
CA ASP A 361 -7.26 -11.26 2.55
C ASP A 361 -8.36 -11.88 1.67
N LEU A 362 -9.48 -12.32 2.26
CA LEU A 362 -10.62 -12.83 1.50
C LEU A 362 -11.43 -11.72 0.84
N ILE A 363 -11.72 -10.62 1.53
CA ILE A 363 -12.43 -9.46 0.98
C ILE A 363 -11.65 -8.83 -0.18
N GLU A 364 -10.35 -8.63 -0.02
CA GLU A 364 -9.43 -8.14 -1.05
C GLU A 364 -9.33 -9.11 -2.23
N ARG A 365 -9.44 -10.42 -2.00
CA ARG A 365 -9.58 -11.44 -3.06
C ARG A 365 -11.00 -11.49 -3.65
N ALA A 366 -11.80 -10.44 -3.42
CA ALA A 366 -13.18 -10.28 -3.86
C ALA A 366 -14.17 -11.35 -3.34
N TYR A 367 -13.87 -11.97 -2.19
CA TYR A 367 -14.83 -12.84 -1.52
C TYR A 367 -15.76 -12.05 -0.60
N VAL A 368 -17.04 -12.41 -0.62
CA VAL A 368 -18.08 -11.78 0.19
C VAL A 368 -18.40 -12.66 1.41
N PRO A 369 -18.54 -12.09 2.62
CA PRO A 369 -18.90 -12.88 3.80
C PRO A 369 -20.28 -13.53 3.64
N CYS A 370 -20.39 -14.79 4.05
CA CYS A 370 -21.67 -15.47 4.08
C CYS A 370 -22.60 -14.80 5.10
N LYS A 371 -23.70 -14.20 4.61
CA LYS A 371 -24.71 -13.54 5.45
C LYS A 371 -25.33 -14.43 6.54
N ARG A 372 -25.21 -15.77 6.41
CA ARG A 372 -25.79 -16.73 7.36
C ARG A 372 -24.92 -16.95 8.60
N CYS A 373 -23.62 -17.14 8.42
CA CYS A 373 -22.70 -17.27 9.56
C CYS A 373 -22.08 -15.94 9.98
N ASN A 374 -22.20 -14.90 9.14
CA ASN A 374 -21.63 -13.58 9.33
C ASN A 374 -20.17 -13.66 9.83
N PRO A 375 -19.29 -14.32 9.04
CA PRO A 375 -17.91 -14.59 9.40
C PRO A 375 -17.06 -13.33 9.48
#